data_AF-A0A832M1V6-F1
#
_entry.id   AF-A0A832M1V6-F1
#
_cell.length_a   1.000
_cell.length_b   1.000
_cell.length_c   1.000
_cell.angle_alpha   90.00
_cell.angle_beta   90.00
_cell.angle_gamma   90.00
#
_symmetry.space_group_name_H-M   'P 1'
#
loop_
_entity.id
_entity.type
_entity.pdbx_description
1 polymer ?
#
loop_
_entity_poly.entity_id
_entity_poly.type
_entity_poly.pdbx_seq_one_letter_code
_entity_poly.pdbx_strand_id
1 'polypeptide(L)' 'MEARKVFLGAVTLALIAVAVVGLCWIACYEAGVCPGDRQMYVWSALTSIVAIYALSLIHLVKSKVKGRR' A
#
# COMPACT_ATOMS: atom_id res chain seq x y z
N MET A 1 13.13 -22.08 -0.90
CA MET A 1 12.95 -20.80 -0.16
C MET A 1 12.93 -19.57 -1.08
N GLU A 2 13.47 -19.66 -2.29
CA GLU A 2 13.49 -18.58 -3.30
C GLU A 2 12.08 -18.10 -3.71
N ALA A 3 11.15 -19.03 -3.98
CA ALA A 3 9.78 -18.70 -4.39
C ALA A 3 9.04 -17.81 -3.37
N ARG A 4 9.25 -18.02 -2.06
CA ARG A 4 8.64 -17.19 -1.01
C ARG A 4 9.16 -15.76 -1.01
N LYS A 5 10.45 -15.53 -1.32
CA LYS A 5 11.03 -14.19 -1.41
C LYS A 5 10.50 -13.44 -2.62
N VAL A 6 10.39 -14.12 -3.77
CA VAL A 6 9.84 -13.54 -5.01
C VAL A 6 8.37 -13.17 -4.82
N PHE A 7 7.59 -14.07 -4.21
CA PHE A 7 6.18 -13.82 -3.92
C PHE A 7 6.00 -12.63 -2.97
N LEU A 8 6.81 -12.54 -1.91
CA LEU A 8 6.77 -11.41 -0.98
C LEU A 8 7.14 -10.09 -1.68
N GLY A 9 8.15 -10.11 -2.56
CA GLY A 9 8.56 -8.94 -3.34
C GLY A 9 7.47 -8.46 -4.30
N ALA A 10 6.82 -9.38 -5.01
CA ALA A 10 5.70 -9.08 -5.90
C ALA A 10 4.50 -8.50 -5.13
N VAL A 11 4.14 -9.08 -3.98
CA VAL A 11 3.07 -8.55 -3.11
C VAL A 11 3.41 -7.15 -2.60
N THR A 12 4.67 -6.92 -2.22
CA THR A 12 5.14 -5.59 -1.77
C THR A 12 4.99 -4.55 -2.88
N LEU A 13 5.40 -4.89 -4.11
CA LEU A 13 5.26 -4.01 -5.28
C LEU A 13 3.79 -3.72 -5.62
N ALA A 14 2.93 -4.74 -5.56
CA ALA A 14 1.50 -4.58 -5.78
C ALA A 14 0.87 -3.62 -4.76
N LEU A 15 1.22 -3.75 -3.47
CA LEU A 15 0.74 -2.85 -2.42
C LEU A 15 1.20 -1.40 -2.61
N ILE A 16 2.44 -1.21 -3.05
CA ILE A 16 2.98 0.14 -3.39
C ILE A 16 2.19 0.73 -4.56
N ALA A 17 1.96 -0.04 -5.62
CA ALA A 17 1.19 0.42 -6.77
C ALA A 17 -0.23 0.85 -6.38
N VAL A 18 -0.92 0.04 -5.55
CA VAL A 18 -2.26 0.37 -5.05
C VAL A 18 -2.25 1.66 -4.21
N ALA A 19 -1.27 1.83 -3.32
CA ALA A 19 -1.16 3.04 -2.51
C ALA A 19 -0.90 4.30 -3.37
N VAL A 20 -0.03 4.21 -4.38
CA VAL A 20 0.28 5.33 -5.28
C VAL A 20 -0.94 5.71 -6.11
N VAL A 21 -1.65 4.74 -6.67
CA VAL A 21 -2.88 4.98 -7.44
C VAL A 21 -3.96 5.62 -6.56
N GLY A 22 -4.15 5.12 -5.34
CA GLY A 22 -5.09 5.70 -4.37
C GLY A 22 -4.75 7.15 -4.00
N LEU A 23 -3.48 7.45 -3.75
CA LEU A 23 -3.00 8.80 -3.47
C LEU A 23 -3.13 9.75 -4.66
N CYS A 24 -2.83 9.30 -5.88
CA CYS A 24 -3.05 10.09 -7.09
C CYS A 24 -4.53 10.41 -7.29
N TRP A 25 -5.42 9.45 -7.01
CA TRP A 25 -6.86 9.68 -7.12
C TRP A 25 -7.35 10.73 -6.11
N ILE A 26 -6.87 10.65 -4.86
CA ILE A 26 -7.11 11.63 -3.80
C ILE A 26 -6.61 13.02 -4.22
N ALA A 27 -5.40 13.12 -4.75
CA ALA A 27 -4.83 14.39 -5.21
C ALA A 27 -5.62 15.01 -6.38
N CYS A 28 -6.04 14.20 -7.35
CA CYS A 28 -6.90 14.66 -8.45
C CYS A 28 -8.29 15.10 -7.99
N TYR A 29 -8.81 14.48 -6.93
CA TYR A 29 -10.07 14.86 -6.31
C TYR A 29 -9.98 16.21 -5.57
N GLU A 30 -8.93 16.37 -4.75
CA GLU A 30 -8.66 17.62 -4.04
C GLU A 30 -8.34 18.79 -4.99
N ALA A 31 -7.71 18.50 -6.13
CA ALA A 31 -7.48 19.48 -7.19
C ALA A 31 -8.76 19.84 -7.99
N GLY A 32 -9.89 19.17 -7.73
CA GLY A 32 -11.16 19.42 -8.39
C GLY A 32 -11.20 19.02 -9.87
N VAL A 33 -10.22 18.23 -10.33
CA VAL A 33 -10.05 17.86 -11.75
C VAL A 33 -10.81 16.58 -12.09
N CYS A 34 -10.95 15.66 -11.13
CA CYS A 34 -11.68 14.41 -11.31
C CYS A 34 -13.05 14.44 -10.61
N PRO A 35 -14.13 14.01 -11.30
CA PRO A 35 -15.39 13.75 -10.61
C PRO A 35 -15.19 12.58 -9.64
N GLY A 36 -15.63 12.75 -8.40
CA GLY A 36 -15.48 11.72 -7.38
C GLY A 36 -16.58 11.80 -6.32
N ASP A 37 -17.19 10.67 -6.03
CA ASP A 37 -18.04 10.54 -4.86
C ASP A 37 -17.19 10.45 -3.61
N ARG A 38 -17.64 11.08 -2.51
CA ARG A 38 -16.97 11.03 -1.20
C ARG A 38 -16.72 9.58 -0.75
N GLN A 39 -17.59 8.65 -1.15
CA GLN A 39 -17.47 7.24 -0.83
C GLN A 39 -16.24 6.60 -1.51
N MET A 40 -15.95 6.98 -2.75
CA MET A 40 -14.82 6.46 -3.52
C MET A 40 -13.47 7.03 -3.01
N TYR A 41 -13.50 8.27 -2.53
CA TYR A 41 -12.39 8.90 -1.82
C TYR A 41 -12.06 8.16 -0.52
N VAL A 42 -13.07 7.95 0.34
CA VAL A 42 -12.91 7.25 1.63
C VAL A 42 -12.42 5.82 1.41
N TRP A 43 -12.95 5.12 0.40
CA TRP A 43 -12.49 3.79 0.05
C TRP A 43 -11.02 3.80 -0.38
N SER A 44 -10.63 4.68 -1.30
CA SER A 44 -9.23 4.78 -1.77
C SER A 44 -8.25 5.12 -0.64
N ALA A 45 -8.65 5.99 0.29
CA ALA A 45 -7.88 6.31 1.48
C ALA A 45 -7.72 5.09 2.41
N LEU A 46 -8.81 4.37 2.69
CA LEU A 46 -8.79 3.14 3.48
C LEU A 46 -7.88 2.08 2.86
N THR A 47 -7.97 1.84 1.55
CA THR A 47 -7.11 0.86 0.87
C THR A 47 -5.64 1.23 0.98
N SER A 48 -5.33 2.52 0.84
CA SER A 48 -3.96 3.04 0.96
C SER A 48 -3.42 2.87 2.38
N ILE A 49 -4.22 3.18 3.40
CA ILE A 49 -3.84 3.00 4.81
C ILE A 49 -3.59 1.52 5.12
N VAL A 50 -4.49 0.63 4.69
CA VAL A 50 -4.34 -0.82 4.90
C VAL A 50 -3.10 -1.35 4.19
N ALA A 51 -2.79 -0.86 2.98
CA ALA A 51 -1.59 -1.26 2.25
C ALA A 51 -0.31 -0.81 2.96
N ILE A 52 -0.24 0.42 3.44
CA ILE A 52 0.89 0.95 4.21
C ILE A 52 1.07 0.21 5.54
N TYR A 53 -0.06 -0.12 6.20
CA TYR A 53 -0.05 -0.90 7.43
C TYR A 53 0.50 -2.32 7.19
N ALA A 54 0.06 -2.99 6.13
CA ALA A 54 0.58 -4.31 5.74
C ALA A 54 2.09 -4.26 5.42
N LEU A 55 2.53 -3.25 4.67
CA LEU A 55 3.95 -2.98 4.41
C LEU A 55 4.76 -2.80 5.71
N SER A 56 4.22 -2.03 6.66
CA SER A 56 4.85 -1.80 7.97
C SER A 56 4.99 -3.10 8.77
N LEU A 57 3.96 -3.95 8.78
CA LEU A 57 4.02 -5.26 9.43
C LEU A 57 5.08 -6.17 8.81
N ILE A 58 5.15 -6.21 7.47
CA ILE A 58 6.16 -7.01 6.76
C ILE A 58 7.57 -6.52 7.13
N HIS A 59 7.79 -5.20 7.15
CA HIS A 59 9.07 -4.61 7.56
C HIS A 59 9.43 -4.90 9.03
N LEU A 60 8.47 -4.82 9.94
CA LEU A 60 8.64 -5.14 11.36
C LEU A 60 9.04 -6.59 11.58
N VAL A 61 8.33 -7.52 10.93
CA VAL A 61 8.65 -8.96 11.00
C VAL A 61 10.03 -9.24 10.41
N LYS A 62 10.35 -8.65 9.26
CA LYS A 62 11.67 -8.79 8.62
C LYS A 62 12.80 -8.26 9.50
N SER A 63 12.60 -7.11 10.17
CA SER A 63 13.59 -6.51 11.07
C SER A 63 13.77 -7.32 12.35
N LYS A 64 12.67 -7.79 12.96
CA LYS A 64 12.73 -8.69 14.13
C LYS A 64 13.40 -10.02 13.83
N VAL A 65 13.18 -10.59 12.64
CA VAL A 65 13.85 -11.83 12.20
C VAL A 65 15.34 -11.60 11.95
N LYS A 66 15.73 -10.43 11.43
CA LYS A 66 17.13 -10.10 11.16
C LYS A 66 17.92 -9.77 12.43
N GLY A 67 17.30 -9.15 13.43
CA GLY A 67 17.94 -8.80 14.71
C GLY A 67 18.05 -9.95 15.72
N ARG A 68 17.49 -11.13 15.41
CA ARG A 68 17.58 -12.34 16.26
C ARG A 68 18.63 -13.35 15.76
N ARG A 69 19.46 -12.95 14.79
CA ARG A 69 20.59 -13.73 14.26
C ARG A 69 21.90 -13.14 14.75
#